data_AF-A0A4Y2GSD3-F1
#
_entry.id   AF-A0A4Y2GSD3-F1
#
_cell.length_a   1.000
_cell.length_b   1.000
_cell.length_c   1.000
_cell.angle_alpha   90.00
_cell.angle_beta   90.00
_cell.angle_gamma   90.00
#
_symmetry.space_group_name_H-M   'P 1'
#
loop_
_entity.id
_entity.type
_entity.pdbx_description
1 polymer ?
#
loop_
_entity_poly.entity_id
_entity_poly.type
_entity_poly.pdbx_seq_one_letter_code
_entity_poly.pdbx_strand_id
1 'polypeptide(L)'
;MSLLREHSSYPQSTAVVLHLLHRFLNRGFCVTVDNYYMSPSLADILVRKKADIYDILRSNRKDLPPGFPKEKVEKGQCIAYQRGKVMVLKWKDKRNSKYA
;
A
#
# COMPACT_ATOMS: atom_id res chain seq x y z
N MET A 1 14.58 9.78 23.49
CA MET A 1 14.78 8.60 22.60
C MET A 1 14.42 9.05 21.18
N SER A 2 15.23 8.76 20.16
CA SER A 2 14.87 9.14 18.79
C SER A 2 13.80 8.19 18.25
N LEU A 3 12.72 8.75 17.66
CA LEU A 3 11.61 7.98 17.06
C LEU A 3 12.07 6.95 16.02
N LEU A 4 13.19 7.22 15.32
CA LEU A 4 13.79 6.25 14.39
C LEU A 4 14.20 4.95 15.09
N ARG A 5 14.67 4.99 16.34
CA ARG A 5 15.00 3.78 17.11
C ARG A 5 13.75 2.96 17.44
N GLU A 6 12.60 3.59 17.62
CA GLU A 6 11.32 2.92 17.92
C GLU A 6 10.78 2.11 16.72
N HIS A 7 11.25 2.41 15.51
CA HIS A 7 10.84 1.71 14.29
C HIS A 7 11.95 0.87 13.67
N SER A 8 13.05 0.67 14.39
CA SER A 8 14.21 -0.12 13.95
C SER A 8 13.90 -1.60 13.71
N SER A 9 12.80 -2.12 14.27
CA SER A 9 12.32 -3.48 14.03
C SER A 9 11.59 -3.66 12.69
N TYR A 10 11.25 -2.56 12.00
CA TYR A 10 10.59 -2.60 10.70
C TYR A 10 11.58 -2.48 9.55
N PRO A 11 11.22 -2.93 8.33
CA PRO A 11 11.98 -2.60 7.13
C PRO A 11 12.19 -1.08 7.00
N GLN A 12 13.34 -0.67 6.48
CA GLN A 12 13.73 0.74 6.41
C GLN A 12 12.65 1.63 5.78
N SER A 13 12.02 1.19 4.69
CA SER A 13 10.94 1.95 4.02
C SER A 13 9.73 2.16 4.92
N THR A 14 9.30 1.14 5.66
CA THR A 14 8.22 1.22 6.64
C THR A 14 8.61 2.13 7.81
N ALA A 15 9.84 2.02 8.31
CA ALA A 15 10.33 2.83 9.42
C ALA A 15 10.33 4.34 9.08
N VAL A 16 10.75 4.69 7.86
CA VAL A 16 10.71 6.08 7.36
C VAL A 16 9.29 6.61 7.33
N VAL A 17 8.33 5.86 6.77
CA VAL A 17 6.91 6.30 6.72
C VAL A 17 6.36 6.51 8.13
N LEU A 18 6.55 5.56 9.05
CA LEU A 18 6.05 5.68 10.42
C LEU A 18 6.68 6.86 11.17
N HIS A 19 7.99 7.10 10.95
CA HIS A 19 8.69 8.23 11.54
C HIS A 19 8.13 9.56 11.04
N LEU A 20 7.90 9.71 9.74
CA LEU A 20 7.34 10.94 9.18
C LEU A 20 5.89 11.16 9.62
N LEU A 21 5.11 10.09 9.74
CA LEU A 21 3.70 10.17 10.11
C LEU A 21 3.45 10.22 11.62
N HIS A 22 4.46 10.15 12.48
CA HIS A 22 4.28 9.93 13.92
C HIS A 22 3.24 10.84 14.60
N ARG A 23 3.15 12.12 14.19
CA ARG A 23 2.18 13.09 14.73
C ARG A 23 0.77 12.93 14.19
N PHE A 24 0.60 12.27 13.04
CA PHE A 24 -0.66 12.09 12.32
C PHE A 24 -1.30 10.72 12.58
N LEU A 25 -0.53 9.76 13.09
CA LEU A 25 -1.04 8.45 13.49
C LEU A 25 -2.14 8.59 14.56
N ASN A 26 -3.09 7.66 14.54
CA ASN A 26 -4.25 7.54 15.42
C ASN A 26 -5.32 8.65 15.28
N ARG A 27 -5.27 9.43 14.20
CA ARG A 27 -6.19 10.56 13.98
C ARG A 27 -7.17 10.37 12.82
N GLY A 28 -7.16 9.21 12.15
CA GLY A 28 -8.07 8.92 11.04
C GLY A 28 -7.65 9.56 9.71
N PHE A 29 -6.39 9.98 9.57
CA PHE A 29 -5.87 10.49 8.30
C PHE A 29 -5.67 9.36 7.28
N CYS A 30 -5.76 9.71 6.00
CA CYS A 30 -5.39 8.87 4.89
C CYS A 30 -4.05 9.37 4.32
N VAL A 31 -3.11 8.46 4.08
CA VAL A 31 -1.79 8.79 3.53
C VAL A 31 -1.62 8.21 2.12
N THR A 32 -1.01 9.00 1.24
CA THR A 32 -0.53 8.57 -0.07
C THR A 32 0.99 8.53 -0.02
N VAL A 33 1.61 7.43 -0.45
CA VAL A 33 3.07 7.26 -0.38
C VAL A 33 3.59 6.64 -1.66
N ASP A 34 4.71 7.15 -2.17
CA ASP A 34 5.31 6.61 -3.39
C ASP A 34 5.39 5.07 -3.39
N ASN A 35 5.25 4.48 -4.58
CA ASN A 35 5.25 3.04 -4.78
C ASN A 35 6.46 2.30 -4.16
N TYR A 36 7.58 2.99 -3.90
CA TYR A 36 8.75 2.50 -3.19
C TYR A 36 8.47 2.16 -1.72
N TYR A 37 7.62 2.96 -1.07
CA TYR A 37 7.26 2.80 0.34
C TYR A 37 6.03 1.91 0.54
N MET A 38 5.17 1.79 -0.48
CA MET A 38 3.94 1.02 -0.37
C MET A 38 4.19 -0.50 -0.27
N SER A 39 3.57 -1.14 0.72
CA SER A 39 3.52 -2.60 0.88
C SER A 39 2.24 -3.04 1.60
N PRO A 40 1.75 -4.28 1.39
CA PRO A 40 0.62 -4.82 2.15
C PRO A 40 0.86 -4.81 3.67
N SER A 41 2.09 -5.11 4.10
CA SER A 41 2.49 -5.09 5.51
C SER A 41 2.44 -3.69 6.13
N LEU A 42 2.82 -2.64 5.39
CA LEU A 42 2.69 -1.25 5.85
C LEU A 42 1.21 -0.87 6.02
N ALA A 43 0.35 -1.30 5.09
CA ALA A 43 -1.09 -1.06 5.19
C ALA A 43 -1.69 -1.70 6.44
N ASP A 44 -1.33 -2.95 6.75
CA ASP A 44 -1.77 -3.63 7.97
C ASP A 44 -1.33 -2.87 9.25
N ILE A 45 -0.13 -2.29 9.26
CA ILE A 45 0.37 -1.48 10.39
C ILE A 45 -0.40 -0.17 10.54
N LEU A 46 -0.62 0.55 9.44
CA LEU A 46 -1.28 1.86 9.45
C LEU A 46 -2.76 1.73 9.87
N VAL A 47 -3.46 0.69 9.38
CA VAL A 47 -4.83 0.39 9.79
C VAL A 47 -4.94 0.23 11.31
N ARG A 48 -3.98 -0.49 11.94
CA ARG A 48 -3.92 -0.64 13.41
C ARG A 48 -3.66 0.68 14.13
N LYS A 49 -2.99 1.62 13.48
CA LYS A 49 -2.70 2.98 13.96
C LYS A 49 -3.74 4.00 13.49
N LYS A 50 -4.96 3.55 13.17
CA LYS A 50 -6.09 4.38 12.67
C LYS A 50 -5.66 5.38 11.59
N ALA A 51 -4.89 4.91 10.63
CA ALA A 51 -4.52 5.64 9.43
C ALA A 51 -4.78 4.74 8.21
N ASP A 52 -5.40 5.30 7.17
CA ASP A 52 -5.61 4.60 5.91
C ASP A 52 -4.46 4.91 4.95
N ILE A 53 -4.25 4.05 3.95
CA ILE A 53 -3.20 4.23 2.94
C ILE A 53 -3.71 3.79 1.57
N TYR A 54 -3.31 4.52 0.53
CA TYR A 54 -3.47 4.08 -0.85
C TYR A 54 -2.29 4.55 -1.71
N ASP A 55 -1.86 3.72 -2.65
CA ASP A 55 -0.97 4.08 -3.77
C ASP A 55 -0.95 2.94 -4.79
N ILE A 56 -0.27 3.16 -5.92
CA ILE A 56 0.08 2.15 -6.91
C ILE A 56 1.10 1.17 -6.31
N LEU A 57 0.74 -0.11 -6.32
CA LEU A 57 1.62 -1.18 -5.89
C LEU A 57 2.31 -1.84 -7.09
N ARG A 58 3.63 -2.01 -7.02
CA ARG A 58 4.37 -2.78 -8.03
C ARG A 58 4.00 -4.26 -7.96
N SER A 59 3.89 -4.92 -9.11
CA SER A 59 3.48 -6.33 -9.23
C SER A 59 4.46 -7.33 -8.60
N ASN A 60 5.71 -6.93 -8.37
CA ASN A 60 6.75 -7.75 -7.75
C ASN A 60 6.83 -7.62 -6.23
N ARG A 61 5.86 -6.93 -5.60
CA ARG A 61 5.80 -6.80 -4.14
C ARG A 61 5.47 -8.13 -3.47
N LYS A 62 6.11 -8.38 -2.34
CA LYS A 62 5.82 -9.52 -1.46
C LYS A 62 4.40 -9.39 -0.88
N ASP A 63 3.85 -10.51 -0.46
CA ASP A 63 2.56 -10.63 0.26
C ASP A 63 1.32 -10.22 -0.56
N LEU A 64 1.46 -10.18 -1.89
CA LEU A 64 0.31 -10.14 -2.79
C LEU A 64 -0.41 -11.50 -2.83
N PRO A 65 -1.73 -11.53 -3.10
CA PRO A 65 -2.44 -12.80 -3.27
C PRO A 65 -1.77 -13.69 -4.32
N PRO A 66 -1.70 -15.02 -4.09
CA PRO A 66 -1.12 -15.95 -5.06
C PRO A 66 -1.78 -15.80 -6.43
N GLY A 67 -0.97 -15.67 -7.48
CA GLY A 67 -1.47 -15.52 -8.85
C GLY A 67 -1.92 -14.11 -9.26
N PHE A 68 -2.24 -13.22 -8.30
CA PHE A 68 -2.73 -11.85 -8.59
C PHE A 68 -1.85 -11.04 -9.55
N PRO A 69 -0.50 -11.04 -9.45
CA PRO A 69 0.35 -10.33 -10.41
C PRO A 69 0.17 -10.85 -11.85
N LYS A 70 -0.05 -12.16 -12.02
CA LYS A 70 -0.13 -12.86 -13.31
C LYS A 70 -1.54 -12.85 -13.90
N GLU A 71 -2.56 -12.63 -13.07
CA GLU A 71 -3.96 -12.63 -13.49
C GLU A 71 -4.23 -11.52 -14.51
N LYS A 72 -4.88 -11.88 -15.62
CA LYS A 72 -5.19 -10.94 -16.70
C LYS A 72 -6.54 -10.31 -16.41
N VAL A 73 -6.59 -8.99 -16.50
CA VAL A 73 -7.84 -8.22 -16.38
C VAL A 73 -8.32 -7.85 -17.77
N GLU A 74 -9.59 -8.11 -18.07
CA GLU A 74 -10.18 -7.70 -19.34
C GLU A 74 -10.32 -6.19 -19.43
N LYS A 75 -10.45 -5.68 -20.66
CA LYS A 75 -10.53 -4.25 -20.91
C LYS A 75 -11.79 -3.67 -20.27
N GLY A 76 -11.64 -2.67 -19.41
CA GLY A 76 -12.74 -2.05 -18.67
C GLY A 76 -13.22 -2.82 -17.45
N GLN A 77 -12.52 -3.88 -17.05
CA GLN A 77 -12.80 -4.63 -15.82
C GLN A 77 -11.75 -4.34 -14.74
N CYS A 78 -12.05 -4.81 -13.53
CA CYS A 78 -11.13 -4.85 -12.41
C CYS A 78 -11.26 -6.16 -11.66
N ILE A 79 -10.16 -6.57 -11.03
CA ILE A 79 -10.11 -7.63 -10.04
C ILE A 79 -9.68 -7.02 -8.71
N ALA A 80 -10.28 -7.47 -7.62
CA ALA A 80 -9.99 -6.99 -6.28
C ALA A 80 -9.86 -8.17 -5.33
N TYR A 81 -8.90 -8.07 -4.42
CA TYR A 81 -8.75 -8.99 -3.30
C TYR A 81 -8.74 -8.17 -2.02
N GLN A 82 -9.52 -8.61 -1.04
CA GLN A 82 -9.61 -7.95 0.25
C GLN A 82 -9.29 -8.93 1.37
N ARG A 83 -8.50 -8.46 2.34
CA ARG A 83 -8.28 -9.13 3.62
C ARG A 83 -8.51 -8.14 4.73
N GLY A 84 -9.55 -8.35 5.52
CA GLY A 84 -9.94 -7.42 6.57
C GLY A 84 -10.20 -6.02 5.99
N LYS A 85 -9.42 -5.03 6.42
CA LYS A 85 -9.52 -3.63 5.95
C LYS A 85 -8.56 -3.27 4.81
N VAL A 86 -7.71 -4.20 4.37
CA VAL A 86 -6.75 -3.95 3.30
C VAL A 86 -7.25 -4.58 2.01
N MET A 87 -7.29 -3.79 0.94
CA MET A 87 -7.67 -4.22 -0.40
C MET A 87 -6.55 -3.95 -1.38
N VAL A 88 -6.34 -4.88 -2.32
CA VAL A 88 -5.56 -4.64 -3.53
C VAL A 88 -6.48 -4.73 -4.73
N LEU A 89 -6.35 -3.76 -5.64
CA LEU A 89 -7.13 -3.65 -6.86
C LEU A 89 -6.19 -3.65 -8.05
N LYS A 90 -6.55 -4.39 -9.10
CA LYS A 90 -5.94 -4.29 -10.42
C LYS A 90 -7.03 -4.03 -11.44
N TRP A 91 -6.84 -3.05 -12.30
CA TRP A 91 -7.81 -2.66 -13.31
C TRP A 91 -7.13 -2.47 -14.66
N LYS A 92 -7.90 -2.60 -15.74
CA LYS A 92 -7.42 -2.30 -17.10
C LYS A 92 -8.38 -1.32 -17.74
N ASP A 93 -7.86 -0.17 -18.15
CA ASP A 93 -8.67 0.91 -18.71
C ASP A 93 -9.40 0.49 -20.01
N LYS A 94 -10.58 1.06 -20.24
CA LYS A 94 -11.32 1.03 -21.52
C LYS A 94 -10.63 1.86 -22.60
N ARG A 95 -9.79 2.82 -22.21
CA ARG A 95 -8.99 3.61 -23.15
C ARG A 95 -7.67 2.88 -23.41
N ASN A 96 -7.29 2.75 -24.68
CA ASN A 96 -5.88 2.51 -25.01
C ASN A 96 -5.17 3.84 -24.77
N SER A 97 -4.83 4.17 -23.52
CA SER A 97 -4.17 5.44 -23.23
C SER A 97 -2.77 5.42 -23.86
N LYS A 98 -2.61 6.17 -24.96
CA LYS A 98 -1.33 6.55 -25.55
C LYS A 98 -0.61 7.67 -24.77
N TYR A 99 -0.98 7.88 -23.51
CA TYR A 99 -0.41 8.94 -22.69
C TYR A 99 -0.03 8.37 -21.33
N ALA A 100 1.27 8.47 -21.07
CA ALA A 100 1.97 8.10 -19.85
C ALA A 100 1.78 9.14 -18.76
#